data_AF-A0AAE3I690-F1
#
_entry.id   AF-A0AAE3I690-F1
#
_cell.length_a   1.000
_cell.length_b   1.000
_cell.length_c   1.000
_cell.angle_alpha   90.00
_cell.angle_beta   90.00
_cell.angle_gamma   90.00
#
_symmetry.space_group_name_H-M   'P 1'
#
loop_
_entity.id
_entity.type
_entity.pdbx_description
1 polymer ?
#
loop_
_entity_poly.entity_id
_entity_poly.type
_entity_poly.pdbx_seq_one_letter_code
_entity_poly.pdbx_strand_id
1 'polypeptide(L)'
;MPTLQHVDLRTDPAARPFVKDETVHVDFAAEAGELMSLEGPNRYAPGDALITGSTGDRWVVSRERFDTKYVAADASLAHGQAGAYRNRPSVVLARQMSEAFSMARSEAGDVLHGQAGDWVLQYAPGDYGVVQAQRFAKVYRPA
;
A
#
# COMPACT_ATOMS: atom_id res chain seq x y z
N MET A 1 14.86 19.33 6.37
CA MET A 1 13.86 18.42 5.78
C MET A 1 12.68 19.27 5.33
N PRO A 2 12.46 19.45 4.02
CA PRO A 2 11.30 20.18 3.49
C PRO A 2 9.98 19.44 3.73
N THR A 3 8.91 20.21 3.93
CA THR A 3 7.53 19.71 3.89
C THR A 3 6.94 20.03 2.53
N LEU A 4 6.56 19.01 1.79
CA LEU A 4 5.89 19.15 0.50
C LEU A 4 4.44 19.58 0.72
N GLN A 5 4.01 20.62 0.01
CA GLN A 5 2.64 21.14 0.03
C GLN A 5 2.12 21.20 -1.40
N HIS A 6 0.80 21.03 -1.57
CA HIS A 6 0.12 21.11 -2.87
C HIS A 6 0.73 20.18 -3.94
N VAL A 7 1.19 18.99 -3.54
CA VAL A 7 1.76 18.00 -4.46
C VAL A 7 0.70 17.56 -5.46
N ASP A 8 0.97 17.65 -6.77
CA ASP A 8 0.14 17.02 -7.79
C ASP A 8 1.01 16.36 -8.85
N LEU A 9 1.21 15.04 -8.72
CA LEU A 9 2.03 14.25 -9.62
C LEU A 9 1.44 14.17 -11.03
N ARG A 10 0.16 14.51 -11.22
CA ARG A 10 -0.45 14.58 -12.56
C ARG A 10 0.17 15.65 -13.44
N THR A 11 0.73 16.70 -12.82
CA THR A 11 1.37 17.83 -13.49
C THR A 11 2.90 17.81 -13.35
N ASP A 12 3.43 16.80 -12.67
CA ASP A 12 4.86 16.70 -12.38
C ASP A 12 5.59 15.96 -13.51
N PRO A 13 6.55 16.60 -14.22
CA PRO A 13 7.26 15.97 -15.32
C PRO A 13 8.18 14.82 -14.86
N ALA A 14 8.52 14.73 -13.57
CA ALA A 14 9.32 13.64 -13.01
C ALA A 14 8.48 12.45 -12.54
N ALA A 15 7.14 12.59 -12.49
CA ALA A 15 6.26 11.50 -12.11
C ALA A 15 5.99 10.55 -13.30
N ARG A 16 5.88 9.26 -13.01
CA ARG A 16 5.52 8.23 -13.99
C ARG A 16 4.43 7.29 -13.45
N PRO A 17 3.63 6.67 -14.32
CA PRO A 17 2.64 5.69 -13.91
C PRO A 17 3.30 4.35 -13.58
N PHE A 18 2.86 3.73 -12.50
CA PHE A 18 3.25 2.40 -12.06
C PHE A 18 2.03 1.59 -11.68
N VAL A 19 2.15 0.27 -11.73
CA VAL A 19 1.16 -0.67 -11.23
C VAL A 19 1.76 -1.41 -10.05
N LYS A 20 0.98 -1.52 -8.97
CA LYS A 20 1.31 -2.43 -7.88
C LYS A 20 1.18 -3.87 -8.38
N ASP A 21 2.25 -4.65 -8.25
CA ASP A 21 2.32 -6.06 -8.62
C ASP A 21 2.97 -6.85 -7.47
N GLU A 22 2.12 -7.34 -6.58
CA GLU A 22 2.53 -8.06 -5.39
C GLU A 22 1.67 -9.31 -5.19
N THR A 23 2.33 -10.40 -4.81
CA THR A 23 1.66 -11.55 -4.21
C THR A 23 1.87 -11.50 -2.70
N VAL A 24 0.78 -11.65 -1.96
CA VAL A 24 0.74 -11.62 -0.49
C VAL A 24 0.19 -12.93 0.03
N HIS A 25 0.53 -13.28 1.27
CA HIS A 25 -0.13 -14.36 2.00
C HIS A 25 -1.27 -13.79 2.83
N VAL A 26 -2.39 -14.49 2.88
CA VAL A 26 -3.61 -14.03 3.56
C VAL A 26 -4.13 -15.13 4.45
N ASP A 27 -4.35 -14.79 5.71
CA ASP A 27 -5.21 -15.52 6.63
C ASP A 27 -6.49 -14.73 6.87
N PHE A 28 -7.58 -15.39 7.26
CA PHE A 28 -8.80 -14.72 7.68
C PHE A 28 -9.01 -14.91 9.18
N ALA A 29 -9.28 -13.81 9.88
CA ALA A 29 -9.47 -13.84 11.32
C ALA A 29 -10.68 -14.71 11.68
N ALA A 30 -10.49 -15.69 12.56
CA ALA A 30 -11.60 -16.50 13.09
C ALA A 30 -12.32 -15.79 14.26
N GLU A 31 -11.59 -14.92 14.96
CA GLU A 31 -12.04 -14.16 16.12
C GLU A 31 -11.58 -12.71 16.04
N ALA A 32 -12.18 -11.83 16.85
CA ALA A 32 -11.72 -10.45 16.95
C ALA A 32 -10.36 -10.36 17.65
N GLY A 33 -9.53 -9.40 17.26
CA GLY A 33 -8.21 -9.25 17.84
C GLY A 33 -7.50 -7.97 17.40
N GLU A 34 -6.19 -7.97 17.57
CA GLU A 34 -5.32 -6.85 17.22
C GLU A 34 -4.01 -7.35 16.63
N LEU A 35 -3.57 -6.70 15.56
CA LEU A 35 -2.32 -7.01 14.85
C LEU A 35 -1.40 -5.80 14.93
N MET A 36 -0.15 -6.01 15.32
CA MET A 36 0.85 -4.95 15.29
C MET A 36 1.33 -4.75 13.85
N SER A 37 0.94 -3.63 13.24
CA SER A 37 1.45 -3.17 11.94
C SER A 37 2.60 -2.17 12.14
N LEU A 38 3.23 -1.72 11.05
CA LEU A 38 4.29 -0.70 11.13
C LEU A 38 3.78 0.63 11.68
N GLU A 39 2.51 0.93 11.44
CA GLU A 39 1.82 2.14 11.88
C GLU A 39 1.27 2.02 13.31
N GLY A 40 1.33 0.82 13.90
CA GLY A 40 0.84 0.53 15.25
C GLY A 40 -0.23 -0.57 15.30
N PRO A 41 -0.88 -0.74 16.45
CA PRO A 41 -1.91 -1.75 16.64
C PRO A 41 -3.12 -1.50 15.73
N ASN A 42 -3.51 -2.52 14.98
CA ASN A 42 -4.66 -2.50 14.08
C ASN A 42 -5.65 -3.59 14.49
N ARG A 43 -6.82 -3.16 14.97
CA ARG A 43 -7.88 -4.08 15.42
C ARG A 43 -8.60 -4.69 14.23
N TYR A 44 -9.03 -5.93 14.42
CA TYR A 44 -9.72 -6.69 13.38
C TYR A 44 -10.89 -7.49 13.97
N ALA A 45 -11.88 -7.75 13.12
CA ALA A 45 -13.04 -8.56 13.42
C ALA A 45 -12.95 -9.93 12.73
N PRO A 46 -13.76 -10.93 13.15
CA PRO A 46 -13.87 -12.19 12.41
C PRO A 46 -14.20 -11.94 10.93
N GLY A 47 -13.48 -12.62 10.05
CA GLY A 47 -13.60 -12.51 8.60
C GLY A 47 -12.69 -11.46 7.95
N ASP A 48 -12.06 -10.57 8.72
CA ASP A 48 -11.07 -9.63 8.18
C ASP A 48 -9.81 -10.36 7.69
N ALA A 49 -9.20 -9.81 6.65
CA ALA A 49 -7.99 -10.36 6.06
C ALA A 49 -6.76 -9.89 6.84
N LEU A 50 -5.99 -10.85 7.36
CA LEU A 50 -4.69 -10.66 7.97
C LEU A 50 -3.62 -10.93 6.90
N ILE A 51 -3.05 -9.85 6.37
CA ILE A 51 -2.16 -9.94 5.20
C ILE A 51 -0.72 -9.90 5.65
N THR A 52 0.10 -10.77 5.06
CA THR A 52 1.57 -10.72 5.12
C THR A 52 2.11 -10.39 3.74
N GLY A 53 2.78 -9.25 3.62
CA GLY A 53 3.37 -8.75 2.38
C GLY A 53 4.61 -9.50 1.96
N SER A 54 5.06 -9.26 0.72
CA SER A 54 6.27 -9.87 0.16
C SER A 54 7.56 -9.49 0.91
N THR A 55 7.51 -8.42 1.71
CA THR A 55 8.59 -7.93 2.57
C THR A 55 8.48 -8.40 4.03
N GLY A 56 7.45 -9.17 4.38
CA GLY A 56 7.19 -9.66 5.75
C GLY A 56 6.32 -8.73 6.60
N ASP A 57 6.04 -7.51 6.13
CA ASP A 57 5.14 -6.58 6.80
C ASP A 57 3.75 -7.18 6.93
N ARG A 58 3.08 -6.91 8.06
CA ARG A 58 1.73 -7.42 8.32
C ARG A 58 0.75 -6.28 8.52
N TRP A 59 -0.45 -6.43 7.98
CA TRP A 59 -1.53 -5.44 8.13
C TRP A 59 -2.90 -6.11 8.01
N VAL A 60 -3.93 -5.40 8.47
CA VAL A 60 -5.32 -5.84 8.39
C VAL A 60 -6.02 -5.12 7.26
N VAL A 61 -6.86 -5.84 6.51
CA VAL A 61 -7.81 -5.27 5.56
C VAL A 61 -9.19 -5.83 5.87
N SER A 62 -10.20 -4.96 5.97
CA SER A 62 -11.57 -5.42 6.18
C SER A 62 -12.03 -6.34 5.04
N ARG A 63 -12.93 -7.28 5.33
CA ARG A 63 -13.39 -8.27 4.34
C ARG A 63 -13.87 -7.64 3.03
N GLU A 64 -14.73 -6.63 3.11
CA GLU A 64 -15.27 -5.92 1.93
C GLU A 64 -14.16 -5.29 1.06
N ARG A 65 -13.19 -4.62 1.70
CA ARG A 65 -12.06 -4.01 1.00
C ARG A 65 -11.15 -5.06 0.40
N PHE A 66 -10.98 -6.19 1.08
CA PHE A 66 -10.19 -7.31 0.60
C PHE A 66 -10.80 -7.87 -0.70
N ASP A 67 -12.09 -8.20 -0.66
CA ASP A 67 -12.81 -8.81 -1.79
C ASP A 67 -12.77 -7.90 -3.04
N THR A 68 -12.72 -6.58 -2.84
CA THR A 68 -12.59 -5.58 -3.91
C THR A 68 -11.16 -5.42 -4.42
N LYS A 69 -10.14 -5.60 -3.57
CA LYS A 69 -8.74 -5.28 -3.91
C LYS A 69 -7.86 -6.48 -4.24
N TYR A 70 -8.30 -7.71 -3.97
CA TYR A 70 -7.46 -8.90 -4.14
C TYR A 70 -8.15 -9.98 -4.96
N VAL A 71 -7.35 -10.79 -5.63
CA VAL A 71 -7.77 -12.01 -6.34
C VAL A 71 -6.88 -13.16 -5.91
N ALA A 72 -7.40 -14.38 -5.90
CA ALA A 72 -6.61 -15.56 -5.61
C ALA A 72 -5.42 -15.64 -6.60
N ALA A 73 -4.23 -15.96 -6.11
CA ALA A 73 -3.05 -16.08 -6.96
C ALA A 73 -3.09 -17.34 -7.83
N ASP A 74 -3.80 -18.36 -7.38
CA ASP A 74 -4.00 -19.63 -8.06
C ASP A 74 -5.50 -19.89 -8.25
N ALA A 75 -5.90 -20.42 -9.40
CA ALA A 75 -7.30 -20.71 -9.71
C ALA A 75 -7.90 -21.83 -8.86
N SER A 76 -7.07 -22.70 -8.26
CA SER A 76 -7.49 -23.74 -7.33
C SER A 76 -7.83 -23.21 -5.95
N LEU A 77 -7.38 -21.99 -5.62
CA LEU A 77 -7.70 -21.34 -4.35
C LEU A 77 -9.04 -20.62 -4.46
N ALA A 78 -10.04 -21.08 -3.71
CA ALA A 78 -11.32 -20.39 -3.63
C ALA A 78 -11.16 -19.03 -2.93
N HIS A 79 -11.74 -17.98 -3.50
CA HIS A 79 -11.69 -16.65 -2.93
C HIS A 79 -12.29 -16.63 -1.52
N GLY A 80 -11.55 -16.12 -0.55
CA GLY A 80 -11.92 -16.13 0.86
C GLY A 80 -11.36 -17.30 1.68
N GLN A 81 -10.55 -18.18 1.08
CA GLN A 81 -9.72 -19.15 1.82
C GLN A 81 -8.33 -18.61 2.07
N ALA A 82 -7.68 -19.06 3.15
CA ALA A 82 -6.30 -18.70 3.45
C ALA A 82 -5.36 -19.18 2.34
N GLY A 83 -4.39 -18.35 1.96
CA GLY A 83 -3.48 -18.68 0.87
C GLY A 83 -2.86 -17.46 0.19
N ALA A 84 -2.33 -17.67 -1.01
CA ALA A 84 -1.68 -16.62 -1.79
C ALA A 84 -2.69 -15.81 -2.60
N TYR A 85 -2.60 -14.48 -2.51
CA TYR A 85 -3.43 -13.54 -3.24
C TYR A 85 -2.59 -12.51 -3.98
N ARG A 86 -3.10 -12.03 -5.11
CA ARG A 86 -2.52 -10.91 -5.87
C ARG A 86 -3.39 -9.68 -5.67
N ASN A 87 -2.77 -8.52 -5.53
CA ASN A 87 -3.53 -7.29 -5.60
C ASN A 87 -4.11 -7.13 -7.02
N ARG A 88 -5.34 -6.63 -7.13
CA ARG A 88 -5.85 -6.19 -8.42
C ARG A 88 -4.97 -5.04 -8.92
N PRO A 89 -4.58 -5.04 -10.21
CA PRO A 89 -3.81 -3.95 -10.79
C PRO A 89 -4.53 -2.62 -10.60
N SER A 90 -3.83 -1.65 -10.01
CA SER A 90 -4.27 -0.26 -9.96
C SER A 90 -3.08 0.61 -10.33
N VAL A 91 -3.28 1.49 -11.31
CA VAL A 91 -2.27 2.46 -11.69
C VAL A 91 -2.16 3.52 -10.59
N VAL A 92 -0.94 3.89 -10.26
CA VAL A 92 -0.57 4.97 -9.34
C VAL A 92 0.48 5.84 -10.01
N LEU A 93 0.44 7.15 -9.79
CA LEU A 93 1.55 8.01 -10.19
C LEU A 93 2.61 7.97 -9.09
N ALA A 94 3.88 7.85 -9.49
CA ALA A 94 4.98 7.81 -8.55
C ALA A 94 6.13 8.72 -8.99
N ARG A 95 6.75 9.39 -8.02
CA ARG A 95 7.96 10.18 -8.19
C ARG A 95 8.99 9.77 -7.15
N GLN A 96 10.20 9.49 -7.58
CA GLN A 96 11.33 9.27 -6.67
C GLN A 96 11.86 10.62 -6.16
N MET A 97 12.11 10.71 -4.87
CA MET A 97 12.63 11.91 -4.22
C MET A 97 14.15 11.83 -4.07
N SER A 98 14.85 12.93 -4.34
CA SER A 98 16.31 13.01 -4.20
C SER A 98 16.77 13.48 -2.81
N GLU A 99 15.84 13.94 -1.97
CA GLU A 99 16.10 14.45 -0.63
C GLU A 99 15.04 13.92 0.35
N ALA A 100 15.35 13.94 1.65
CA ALA A 100 14.39 13.58 2.69
C ALA A 100 13.26 14.63 2.77
N PHE A 101 12.04 14.19 3.01
CA PHE A 101 10.85 15.04 2.94
C PHE A 101 9.76 14.60 3.92
N SER A 102 8.82 15.48 4.19
CA SER A 102 7.53 15.14 4.80
C SER A 102 6.36 15.66 3.98
N MET A 103 5.20 15.02 4.10
CA MET A 103 3.97 15.48 3.46
C MET A 103 2.74 14.96 4.19
N ALA A 104 1.62 15.66 4.09
CA ALA A 104 0.35 15.11 4.57
C ALA A 104 -0.15 14.02 3.61
N ARG A 105 -0.70 12.94 4.16
CA ARG A 105 -1.36 11.88 3.37
C ARG A 105 -2.57 12.42 2.61
N SER A 106 -3.30 13.32 3.26
CA SER A 106 -4.49 14.04 2.79
C SER A 106 -4.63 15.33 3.60
N GLU A 107 -5.57 16.22 3.26
CA GLU A 107 -5.75 17.53 3.91
C GLU A 107 -5.84 17.48 5.45
N ALA A 108 -6.47 16.44 6.00
CA ALA A 108 -6.55 16.17 7.44
C ALA A 108 -5.92 14.81 7.84
N GLY A 109 -5.02 14.28 7.01
CA GLY A 109 -4.39 12.98 7.21
C GLY A 109 -3.07 13.06 7.98
N ASP A 110 -2.53 11.89 8.31
CA ASP A 110 -1.22 11.77 8.98
C ASP A 110 -0.10 12.39 8.16
N VAL A 111 0.96 12.82 8.85
CA VAL A 111 2.19 13.29 8.21
C VAL A 111 3.07 12.09 7.88
N LEU A 112 3.27 11.87 6.59
CA LEU A 112 4.17 10.88 6.04
C LEU A 112 5.58 11.46 5.97
N HIS A 113 6.57 10.60 6.17
CA HIS A 113 7.99 10.96 6.14
C HIS A 113 8.73 10.01 5.18
N GLY A 114 9.59 10.57 4.34
CA GLY A 114 10.43 9.81 3.41
C GLY A 114 11.88 10.27 3.47
N GLN A 115 12.79 9.35 3.14
CA GLN A 115 14.20 9.64 2.98
C GLN A 115 14.54 9.92 1.51
N ALA A 116 15.76 10.41 1.28
CA ALA A 116 16.29 10.47 -0.08
C ALA A 116 16.28 9.06 -0.71
N GLY A 117 15.76 8.96 -1.93
CA GLY A 117 15.57 7.71 -2.66
C GLY A 117 14.17 7.10 -2.53
N ASP A 118 13.38 7.52 -1.53
CA ASP A 118 12.00 7.05 -1.34
C ASP A 118 11.06 7.67 -2.37
N TRP A 119 9.88 7.06 -2.49
CA TRP A 119 8.90 7.39 -3.52
C TRP A 119 7.68 8.05 -2.92
N VAL A 120 7.25 9.17 -3.51
CA VAL A 120 5.91 9.73 -3.32
C VAL A 120 4.98 9.06 -4.31
N LEU A 121 3.82 8.63 -3.83
CA LEU A 121 2.73 8.05 -4.61
C LEU A 121 1.51 8.97 -4.57
N GLN A 122 0.77 9.04 -5.67
CA GLN A 122 -0.55 9.67 -5.73
C GLN A 122 -1.58 8.66 -6.26
N TYR A 123 -2.47 8.22 -5.37
CA TYR A 123 -3.54 7.25 -5.68
C TYR A 123 -4.76 7.94 -6.31
N ALA A 124 -5.07 9.14 -5.84
CA ALA A 124 -6.12 10.02 -6.33
C ALA A 124 -5.74 11.48 -6.01
N PRO A 125 -6.43 12.49 -6.58
CA PRO A 125 -6.25 13.87 -6.15
C PRO A 125 -6.47 14.01 -4.64
N GLY A 126 -5.48 14.49 -3.90
CA GLY A 126 -5.56 14.64 -2.45
C GLY A 126 -5.27 13.36 -1.63
N ASP A 127 -4.91 12.24 -2.26
CA ASP A 127 -4.58 10.97 -1.58
C ASP A 127 -3.18 10.48 -1.98
N TYR A 128 -2.25 10.57 -1.02
CA TYR A 128 -0.84 10.33 -1.23
C TYR A 128 -0.29 9.19 -0.37
N GLY A 129 0.86 8.66 -0.76
CA GLY A 129 1.61 7.68 0.01
C GLY A 129 3.11 7.91 -0.09
N VAL A 130 3.85 7.36 0.88
CA VAL A 130 5.32 7.27 0.82
C VAL A 130 5.70 5.80 0.87
N VAL A 131 6.60 5.38 -0.02
CA VAL A 131 7.11 4.01 -0.06
C VAL A 131 8.63 4.03 -0.14
N GLN A 132 9.26 3.23 0.72
CA GLN A 132 10.71 3.07 0.73
C GLN A 132 11.24 2.56 -0.60
N ALA A 133 12.40 3.05 -1.02
CA ALA A 133 13.03 2.67 -2.30
C ALA A 133 13.07 1.15 -2.54
N GLN A 134 13.49 0.39 -1.53
CA GLN A 134 13.62 -1.06 -1.63
C GLN A 134 12.27 -1.76 -1.81
N ARG A 135 11.23 -1.30 -1.10
CA ARG A 135 9.88 -1.85 -1.24
C ARG A 135 9.28 -1.46 -2.60
N PHE A 136 9.51 -0.23 -3.04
CA PHE A 136 9.03 0.24 -4.33
C PHE A 136 9.55 -0.65 -5.48
N ALA A 137 10.86 -0.91 -5.50
CA ALA A 137 11.49 -1.75 -6.51
C ALA A 137 10.96 -3.20 -6.51
N LYS A 138 10.61 -3.74 -5.34
CA LYS A 138 10.04 -5.10 -5.23
C LYS A 138 8.59 -5.18 -5.73
N VAL A 139 7.80 -4.15 -5.46
CA VAL A 139 6.33 -4.21 -5.52
C VAL A 139 5.74 -3.48 -6.73
N TYR A 140 6.41 -2.47 -7.27
CA TYR A 140 5.86 -1.65 -8.35
C TYR A 140 6.56 -1.94 -9.68
N ARG A 141 5.78 -1.91 -10.75
CA ARG A 141 6.23 -2.08 -12.13
C ARG A 141 5.79 -0.87 -12.96
N PRO A 142 6.56 -0.42 -13.95
CA PRO A 142 6.06 0.56 -14.91
C PRO A 142 4.73 0.11 -15.50
N ALA A 143 3.76 1.02 -15.60
CA ALA A 143 2.43 0.75 -16.16
C ALA A 143 2.44 0.64 -17.68
#